data_AF-A0AAW8J7K7-F1
#
_entry.id   AF-A0AAW8J7K7-F1
#
_cell.length_a   1.000
_cell.length_b   1.000
_cell.length_c   1.000
_cell.angle_alpha   90.00
_cell.angle_beta   90.00
_cell.angle_gamma   90.00
#
_symmetry.space_group_name_H-M   'P 1'
#
loop_
_entity.id
_entity.type
_entity.pdbx_description
1 polymer ?
#
loop_
_entity_poly.entity_id
_entity_poly.type
_entity_poly.pdbx_seq_one_letter_code
_entity_poly.pdbx_strand_id
1 'polypeptide(L)'
;MSDSKPALKLRYYLNLEESQDGFSLATMGKRQFTRFLTPLISVAIILWGFYLGVSGIGKYYVALGAFFLALQLGMRYWFLPMMFKRQFVKHKFGQAEQGIELFQDYVELFSSGRAKQQTPYSDVQRFAVGKLSYMIEFKNRYVVIVPKRAFSSEADQKVFENTFKR
;
A
#
# COMPACT_ATOMS: atom_id res chain seq x y z
N MET A 1 -3.94 14.73 -36.66
CA MET A 1 -3.42 14.52 -35.31
C MET A 1 -2.85 13.12 -35.28
N SER A 2 -1.54 12.97 -35.04
CA SER A 2 -0.88 11.65 -35.06
C SER A 2 -1.46 10.81 -33.91
N ASP A 3 -2.10 9.70 -34.26
CA ASP A 3 -2.54 8.67 -33.32
C ASP A 3 -1.29 8.04 -32.68
N SER A 4 -0.79 8.66 -31.62
CA SER A 4 0.21 8.05 -30.75
C SER A 4 -0.44 6.86 -30.08
N LYS A 5 -0.24 5.65 -30.63
CA LYS A 5 -0.71 4.42 -30.02
C LYS A 5 0.00 4.26 -28.66
N PRO A 6 -0.73 3.94 -27.58
CA PRO A 6 -0.09 3.70 -26.30
C PRO A 6 0.82 2.47 -26.41
N ALA A 7 2.01 2.55 -25.80
CA ALA A 7 2.95 1.45 -25.71
C ALA A 7 2.38 0.28 -24.89
N LEU A 8 1.53 0.60 -23.92
CA LEU A 8 0.79 -0.36 -23.13
C LEU A 8 -0.57 0.22 -22.76
N LYS A 9 -1.63 -0.59 -22.87
CA LYS A 9 -2.98 -0.22 -22.44
C LYS A 9 -3.53 -1.33 -21.55
N LEU A 10 -3.82 -0.99 -20.30
CA LEU A 10 -4.40 -1.91 -19.33
C LEU A 10 -5.76 -1.39 -18.86
N ARG A 11 -6.69 -2.32 -18.70
CA ARG A 11 -8.03 -2.11 -18.15
C ARG A 11 -8.30 -3.21 -17.16
N TYR A 12 -8.69 -2.85 -15.94
CA TYR A 12 -8.82 -3.81 -14.85
C TYR A 12 -9.77 -3.34 -13.76
N TYR A 13 -10.24 -4.31 -12.99
CA TYR A 13 -10.95 -4.12 -11.73
C TYR A 13 -10.04 -4.61 -10.62
N LEU A 14 -9.97 -3.91 -9.49
CA LEU A 14 -9.18 -4.38 -8.36
C LEU A 14 -9.98 -5.36 -7.51
N ASN A 15 -9.39 -6.51 -7.15
CA ASN A 15 -9.98 -7.34 -6.10
C ASN A 15 -9.49 -6.91 -4.71
N LEU A 16 -10.04 -7.51 -3.65
CA LEU A 16 -9.71 -7.16 -2.27
C LEU A 16 -8.22 -7.42 -1.96
N GLU A 17 -7.68 -8.56 -2.40
CA GLU A 17 -6.31 -8.97 -2.10
C GLU A 17 -5.27 -8.07 -2.79
N GLU A 18 -5.51 -7.71 -4.05
CA GLU A 18 -4.67 -6.79 -4.83
C GLU A 18 -4.69 -5.38 -4.26
N SER A 19 -5.85 -4.95 -3.77
CA SER A 19 -6.01 -3.66 -3.11
C SER A 19 -5.31 -3.64 -1.76
N GLN A 20 -5.38 -4.73 -0.98
CA GLN A 20 -4.67 -4.86 0.28
C GLN A 20 -3.15 -4.90 0.07
N ASP A 21 -2.67 -5.66 -0.92
CA ASP A 21 -1.26 -5.72 -1.30
C ASP A 21 -0.75 -4.33 -1.72
N GLY A 22 -1.43 -3.66 -2.65
CA GLY A 22 -1.04 -2.35 -3.14
C GLY A 22 -1.10 -1.25 -2.06
N PHE A 23 -2.13 -1.29 -1.21
CA PHE A 23 -2.22 -0.38 -0.07
C PHE A 23 -1.11 -0.63 0.96
N SER A 24 -0.75 -1.89 1.19
CA SER A 24 0.37 -2.24 2.07
C SER A 24 1.69 -1.66 1.54
N LEU A 25 1.91 -1.63 0.22
CA LEU A 25 3.10 -1.01 -0.37
C LEU A 25 3.13 0.50 -0.17
N ALA A 26 1.96 1.15 -0.33
CA ALA A 26 1.80 2.58 -0.15
C ALA A 26 2.04 3.01 1.31
N THR A 27 1.53 2.24 2.27
CA THR A 27 1.61 2.60 3.70
C THR A 27 2.80 2.03 4.45
N MET A 28 3.24 0.82 4.12
CA MET A 28 4.26 0.10 4.89
C MET A 28 5.69 0.30 4.39
N GLY A 29 5.87 0.84 3.19
CA GLY A 29 7.19 0.88 2.54
C GLY A 29 8.18 1.95 3.04
N LYS A 30 7.73 3.05 3.66
CA LYS A 30 8.63 4.16 4.06
C LYS A 30 9.23 4.04 5.46
N ARG A 31 8.81 3.08 6.31
CA ARG A 31 9.06 3.11 7.77
C ARG A 31 9.23 1.74 8.45
N GLN A 32 9.79 0.74 7.76
CA GLN A 32 9.94 -0.62 8.30
C GLN A 32 10.65 -0.67 9.66
N PHE A 33 11.75 0.07 9.84
CA PHE A 33 12.50 0.07 11.11
C PHE A 33 11.75 0.77 12.25
N THR A 34 11.23 1.97 12.01
CA THR A 34 10.46 2.73 13.02
C THR A 34 9.17 2.02 13.44
N ARG A 35 8.66 1.08 12.65
CA ARG A 35 7.47 0.26 12.96
C ARG A 35 7.71 -0.69 14.14
N PHE A 36 8.95 -1.09 14.38
CA PHE A 36 9.30 -1.94 15.51
C PHE A 36 9.65 -1.16 16.78
N LEU A 37 9.86 0.16 16.67
CA LEU A 37 10.23 0.98 17.82
C LEU A 37 9.13 0.99 18.89
N THR A 38 7.87 1.21 18.49
CA THR A 38 6.74 1.25 19.43
C THR A 38 6.54 -0.07 20.20
N PRO A 39 6.51 -1.26 19.55
CA PRO A 39 6.42 -2.52 20.30
C PRO A 39 7.68 -2.82 21.11
N LEU A 40 8.87 -2.40 20.65
CA LEU A 40 10.12 -2.56 21.40
C LEU A 40 10.10 -1.74 22.70
N ILE A 41 9.57 -0.52 22.67
CA ILE A 41 9.35 0.28 23.89
C ILE A 41 8.40 -0.43 24.84
N SER A 42 7.29 -0.99 24.35
CA SER A 42 6.37 -1.78 25.19
C SER A 42 7.07 -2.97 25.86
N VAL A 43 7.91 -3.69 25.11
CA VAL A 43 8.71 -4.80 25.65
C VAL A 43 9.72 -4.30 26.69
N ALA A 44 10.39 -3.18 26.44
CA ALA A 44 11.32 -2.57 27.39
C ALA A 44 10.63 -2.19 28.70
N ILE A 45 9.40 -1.65 28.64
CA ILE A 45 8.58 -1.33 29.83
C ILE A 45 8.25 -2.59 30.62
N ILE A 46 7.93 -3.69 29.93
CA ILE A 46 7.66 -4.99 30.58
C ILE A 46 8.92 -5.50 31.30
N LEU A 47 10.06 -5.52 30.62
CA LEU A 47 11.34 -5.95 31.20
C LEU A 47 11.74 -5.09 32.40
N TRP A 48 11.53 -3.78 32.30
CA TRP A 48 11.74 -2.85 33.41
C TRP A 48 10.81 -3.13 34.59
N GLY A 49 9.55 -3.44 34.33
CA GLY A 49 8.58 -3.83 35.36
C GLY A 49 8.98 -5.12 36.08
N PHE A 50 9.53 -6.11 35.35
CA PHE A 50 10.09 -7.31 35.97
C PHE A 50 11.33 -7.01 36.82
N TYR A 51 12.23 -6.15 36.32
CA TYR A 51 13.44 -5.73 37.04
C TYR A 51 13.12 -5.03 38.38
N LEU A 52 12.07 -4.20 38.42
CA LEU A 52 11.61 -3.53 39.65
C LEU A 52 10.91 -4.47 40.65
N GLY A 53 10.68 -5.74 40.29
CA GLY A 53 10.00 -6.72 41.13
C GLY A 53 8.47 -6.68 41.00
N VAL A 54 7.87 -7.87 40.82
CA VAL A 54 6.43 -8.04 40.53
C VAL A 54 5.55 -7.88 41.79
N SER A 55 6.14 -7.88 42.97
CA SER A 55 5.46 -7.69 44.25
C SER A 55 5.14 -6.21 44.55
N GLY A 56 5.83 -5.27 43.91
CA GLY A 56 5.69 -3.83 44.14
C GLY A 56 5.03 -3.07 42.97
N ILE A 57 5.57 -1.89 42.66
CA ILE A 57 5.08 -1.04 41.56
C ILE A 57 5.35 -1.68 40.19
N GLY A 58 6.33 -2.59 40.09
CA GLY A 58 6.70 -3.30 38.86
C GLY A 58 5.54 -4.00 38.16
N LYS A 59 4.56 -4.53 38.91
CA LYS A 59 3.34 -5.16 38.33
C LYS A 59 2.53 -4.23 37.43
N TYR A 60 2.47 -2.93 37.76
CA TYR A 60 1.73 -1.95 36.97
C TYR A 60 2.45 -1.68 35.64
N TYR A 61 3.78 -1.61 35.64
CA TYR A 61 4.57 -1.47 34.41
C TYR A 61 4.45 -2.70 33.51
N VAL A 62 4.50 -3.92 34.08
CA VAL A 62 4.28 -5.16 33.32
C VAL A 62 2.88 -5.17 32.70
N ALA A 63 1.83 -4.87 33.49
CA ALA A 63 0.46 -4.84 32.99
C ALA A 63 0.26 -3.77 31.92
N LEU A 64 0.80 -2.57 32.11
CA LEU A 64 0.73 -1.47 31.16
C LEU A 64 1.43 -1.80 29.84
N GLY A 65 2.65 -2.31 29.91
CA GLY A 65 3.42 -2.71 28.73
C GLY A 65 2.75 -3.85 27.96
N ALA A 66 2.23 -4.85 28.67
CA ALA A 66 1.47 -5.95 28.07
C ALA A 66 0.18 -5.46 27.40
N PHE A 67 -0.55 -4.55 28.04
CA PHE A 67 -1.75 -3.93 27.46
C PHE A 67 -1.42 -3.16 26.18
N PHE A 68 -0.40 -2.30 26.20
CA PHE A 68 0.01 -1.58 25.00
C PHE A 68 0.46 -2.51 23.88
N LEU A 69 1.22 -3.56 24.21
CA LEU A 69 1.65 -4.54 23.23
C LEU A 69 0.45 -5.26 22.60
N ALA A 70 -0.49 -5.73 23.43
CA ALA A 70 -1.73 -6.37 22.96
C ALA A 70 -2.55 -5.42 22.08
N LEU A 71 -2.73 -4.16 22.48
CA LEU A 71 -3.44 -3.15 21.71
C LEU A 71 -2.77 -2.88 20.36
N GLN A 72 -1.43 -2.75 20.34
CA GLN A 72 -0.67 -2.54 19.09
C GLN A 72 -0.82 -3.73 18.13
N LEU A 73 -0.74 -4.96 18.65
CA LEU A 73 -0.95 -6.18 17.86
C LEU A 73 -2.38 -6.25 17.33
N GLY A 74 -3.38 -5.98 18.18
CA GLY A 74 -4.79 -5.95 17.79
C GLY A 74 -5.08 -4.91 16.71
N MET A 75 -4.58 -3.68 16.87
CA MET A 75 -4.74 -2.64 15.86
C MET A 75 -4.13 -3.05 14.52
N ARG A 76 -2.95 -3.68 14.55
CA ARG A 76 -2.17 -4.01 13.36
C ARG A 76 -2.71 -5.22 12.60
N TYR A 77 -3.01 -6.31 13.31
CA TYR A 77 -3.37 -7.59 12.69
C TYR A 77 -4.88 -7.80 12.56
N TRP A 78 -5.70 -7.05 13.31
CA TRP A 78 -7.15 -7.20 13.29
C TRP A 78 -7.86 -5.94 12.78
N PHE A 79 -7.63 -4.79 13.41
CA PHE A 79 -8.38 -3.57 13.11
C PHE A 79 -8.12 -3.05 11.70
N LEU A 80 -6.84 -2.94 11.31
CA LEU A 80 -6.44 -2.47 9.99
C LEU A 80 -7.07 -3.32 8.87
N PRO A 81 -6.90 -4.65 8.79
CA PRO A 81 -7.50 -5.44 7.71
C PRO A 81 -9.03 -5.42 7.72
N MET A 82 -9.66 -5.40 8.90
CA MET A 82 -11.12 -5.30 9.01
C MET A 82 -11.65 -3.98 8.44
N MET A 83 -11.02 -2.86 8.80
CA MET A 83 -11.39 -1.54 8.28
C MET A 83 -11.14 -1.43 6.78
N PHE A 84 -10.05 -2.00 6.26
CA PHE A 84 -9.80 -2.10 4.82
C PHE A 84 -10.92 -2.82 4.09
N LYS A 85 -11.30 -4.00 4.58
CA LYS A 85 -12.40 -4.78 3.99
C LYS A 85 -13.70 -3.98 3.99
N ARG A 86 -14.03 -3.30 5.09
CA ARG A 86 -15.22 -2.44 5.17
C ARG A 86 -15.17 -1.28 4.18
N GLN A 87 -14.04 -0.57 4.09
CA GLN A 87 -13.88 0.55 3.15
C GLN A 87 -13.91 0.08 1.69
N PHE A 88 -13.35 -1.08 1.39
CA PHE A 88 -13.34 -1.69 0.07
C PHE A 88 -14.77 -1.93 -0.44
N VAL A 89 -15.62 -2.54 0.39
CA VAL A 89 -17.02 -2.81 0.08
C VAL A 89 -17.81 -1.50 -0.03
N LYS A 90 -17.64 -0.57 0.92
CA LYS A 90 -18.40 0.69 0.97
C LYS A 90 -18.18 1.55 -0.28
N HIS A 91 -16.94 1.65 -0.76
CA HIS A 91 -16.59 2.48 -1.92
C HIS A 91 -16.61 1.72 -3.25
N LYS A 92 -17.06 0.46 -3.25
CA LYS A 92 -17.18 -0.37 -4.46
C LYS A 92 -15.89 -0.39 -5.30
N PHE A 93 -14.72 -0.41 -4.65
CA PHE A 93 -13.42 -0.36 -5.34
C PHE A 93 -13.25 -1.49 -6.37
N GLY A 94 -13.91 -2.63 -6.19
CA GLY A 94 -13.90 -3.73 -7.15
C GLY A 94 -14.92 -3.65 -8.29
N GLN A 95 -15.80 -2.64 -8.30
CA GLN A 95 -16.77 -2.43 -9.39
C GLN A 95 -16.42 -1.23 -10.27
N ALA A 96 -15.44 -0.41 -9.87
CA ALA A 96 -14.95 0.70 -10.68
C ALA A 96 -13.84 0.21 -11.61
N GLU A 97 -14.10 0.25 -12.92
CA GLU A 97 -13.05 -0.01 -13.91
C GLU A 97 -11.96 1.06 -13.81
N GLN A 98 -10.73 0.59 -13.69
CA GLN A 98 -9.53 1.42 -13.72
C GLN A 98 -8.72 1.08 -14.96
N GLY A 99 -7.93 2.03 -15.43
CA GLY A 99 -7.06 1.81 -16.57
C GLY A 99 -5.80 2.65 -16.50
N ILE A 100 -4.75 2.14 -17.12
CA ILE A 100 -3.49 2.84 -17.28
C ILE A 100 -3.03 2.67 -18.73
N GLU A 101 -2.68 3.78 -19.37
CA GLU A 101 -2.14 3.81 -20.72
C GLU A 101 -0.77 4.49 -20.68
N LEU A 102 0.27 3.78 -21.15
CA LEU A 102 1.64 4.29 -21.20
C LEU A 102 1.91 4.92 -22.57
N PHE A 103 2.32 6.17 -22.58
CA PHE A 103 2.81 6.87 -23.76
C PHE A 103 4.32 7.12 -23.62
N GLN A 104 4.92 7.79 -24.58
CA GLN A 104 6.37 8.02 -24.58
C GLN A 104 6.83 8.89 -23.40
N ASP A 105 6.12 9.97 -23.12
CA ASP A 105 6.53 10.99 -22.12
C ASP A 105 5.60 11.11 -20.91
N TYR A 106 4.42 10.48 -20.97
CA TYR A 106 3.40 10.57 -19.94
C TYR A 106 2.59 9.29 -19.80
N VAL A 107 1.86 9.17 -18.68
CA VAL A 107 0.90 8.12 -18.41
C VAL A 107 -0.51 8.70 -18.33
N GLU A 108 -1.48 8.02 -18.95
CA GLU A 108 -2.90 8.32 -18.76
C GLU A 108 -3.52 7.38 -17.76
N LEU A 109 -4.21 7.96 -16.79
CA LEU A 109 -4.93 7.26 -15.75
C LEU A 109 -6.42 7.37 -16.03
N PHE A 110 -7.11 6.24 -15.98
CA PHE A 110 -8.54 6.15 -16.14
C PHE A 110 -9.17 5.58 -14.87
N SER A 111 -10.25 6.23 -14.45
CA SER A 111 -11.14 5.73 -13.41
C SER A 111 -12.56 5.93 -13.89
N SER A 112 -13.39 4.89 -13.81
CA SER A 112 -14.80 4.96 -14.18
C SER A 112 -15.48 6.20 -13.57
N GLY A 113 -16.14 6.99 -14.42
CA GLY A 113 -16.83 8.24 -14.05
C GLY A 113 -15.95 9.49 -13.98
N ARG A 114 -14.66 9.44 -14.34
CA ARG A 114 -13.78 10.62 -14.41
C ARG A 114 -13.10 10.75 -15.77
N ALA A 115 -12.77 11.98 -16.15
CA ALA A 115 -11.95 12.26 -17.33
C ALA A 115 -10.59 11.58 -17.20
N LYS A 116 -10.01 11.16 -18.33
CA LYS A 116 -8.64 10.65 -18.36
C LYS A 116 -7.68 11.73 -17.85
N GLN A 117 -6.84 11.37 -16.91
CA GLN A 117 -5.83 12.29 -16.37
C GLN A 117 -4.47 11.94 -16.94
N GLN A 118 -3.88 12.89 -17.67
CA GLN A 118 -2.51 12.80 -18.15
C GLN A 118 -1.56 13.22 -17.02
N THR A 119 -0.56 12.37 -16.73
CA THR A 119 0.45 12.65 -15.70
C THR A 119 1.84 12.39 -16.29
N PRO A 120 2.77 13.36 -16.28
CA PRO A 120 4.14 13.14 -16.73
C PRO A 120 4.85 12.09 -15.87
N TYR A 121 5.79 11.34 -16.46
CA TYR A 121 6.61 10.39 -15.69
C TYR A 121 7.46 11.07 -14.62
N SER A 122 7.83 12.34 -14.82
CA SER A 122 8.56 13.15 -13.83
C SER A 122 7.79 13.35 -12.51
N ASP A 123 6.48 13.12 -12.50
CA ASP A 123 5.65 13.25 -11.31
C ASP A 123 5.50 11.95 -10.52
N VAL A 124 6.07 10.85 -11.02
CA VAL A 124 6.21 9.61 -10.26
C VAL A 124 7.22 9.85 -9.15
N GLN A 125 6.75 9.73 -7.90
CA GLN A 125 7.60 9.87 -6.72
C GLN A 125 8.19 8.53 -6.29
N ARG A 126 7.40 7.45 -6.40
CA ARG A 126 7.82 6.12 -5.96
C ARG A 126 7.11 5.04 -6.73
N PHE A 127 7.88 4.04 -7.11
CA PHE A 127 7.38 2.78 -7.64
C PHE A 127 7.68 1.65 -6.66
N ALA A 128 6.72 0.76 -6.42
CA ALA A 128 6.91 -0.41 -5.60
C ALA A 128 6.27 -1.66 -6.22
N VAL A 129 6.94 -2.79 -6.07
CA VAL A 129 6.50 -4.08 -6.57
C VAL A 129 6.02 -4.92 -5.38
N GLY A 130 4.74 -5.31 -5.42
CA GLY A 130 4.14 -6.23 -4.46
C GLY A 130 4.10 -7.66 -4.95
N LYS A 131 3.38 -8.49 -4.20
CA LYS A 131 3.16 -9.89 -4.55
C LYS A 131 2.15 -10.01 -5.69
N LEU A 132 1.04 -9.29 -5.59
CA LEU A 132 -0.12 -9.37 -6.50
C LEU A 132 -0.32 -8.08 -7.30
N SER A 133 0.21 -6.94 -6.85
CA SER A 133 0.06 -5.66 -7.52
C SER A 133 1.33 -4.83 -7.55
N TYR A 134 1.35 -3.87 -8.46
CA TYR A 134 2.30 -2.76 -8.52
C TYR A 134 1.66 -1.52 -7.90
N MET A 135 2.47 -0.68 -7.27
CA MET A 135 2.06 0.58 -6.68
C MET A 135 2.89 1.73 -7.23
N ILE A 136 2.20 2.74 -7.76
CA ILE A 136 2.78 3.99 -8.24
C ILE A 136 2.27 5.12 -7.34
N GLU A 137 3.18 5.80 -6.66
CA GLU A 137 2.91 6.99 -5.86
C GLU A 137 3.39 8.21 -6.66
N PHE A 138 2.49 9.17 -6.88
CA PHE A 138 2.80 10.44 -7.52
C PHE A 138 3.10 11.54 -6.49
N LYS A 139 3.78 12.61 -6.89
CA LYS A 139 4.16 13.74 -6.01
C LYS A 139 2.96 14.40 -5.30
N ASN A 140 1.80 14.39 -5.94
CA ASN A 140 0.54 14.89 -5.37
C ASN A 140 -0.12 13.92 -4.38
N ARG A 141 0.59 12.86 -3.94
CA ARG A 141 0.13 11.78 -3.06
C ARG A 141 -1.01 10.93 -3.64
N TYR A 142 -1.28 11.06 -4.94
CA TYR A 142 -2.15 10.13 -5.64
C TYR A 142 -1.43 8.77 -5.76
N VAL A 143 -2.17 7.69 -5.50
CA VAL A 143 -1.63 6.33 -5.56
C VAL A 143 -2.44 5.51 -6.53
N VAL A 144 -1.75 4.87 -7.47
CA VAL A 144 -2.34 3.94 -8.44
C VAL A 144 -1.87 2.55 -8.12
N ILE A 145 -2.82 1.62 -8.06
CA ILE A 145 -2.57 0.20 -7.85
C ILE A 145 -2.88 -0.51 -9.17
N VAL A 146 -1.91 -1.24 -9.70
CA VAL A 146 -2.06 -2.01 -10.96
C VAL A 146 -1.89 -3.50 -10.64
N PRO A 147 -2.90 -4.35 -10.85
CA PRO A 147 -2.78 -5.77 -10.54
C PRO A 147 -1.95 -6.50 -11.60
N LYS A 148 -1.08 -7.42 -11.17
CA LYS A 148 -0.21 -8.18 -12.09
C LYS A 148 -0.97 -9.05 -13.08
N ARG A 149 -2.19 -9.47 -12.73
CA ARG A 149 -3.07 -10.22 -13.65
C ARG A 149 -3.66 -9.38 -14.80
N ALA A 150 -3.56 -8.05 -14.75
CA ALA A 150 -4.07 -7.22 -15.84
C ALA A 150 -3.20 -7.31 -17.11
N PHE A 151 -1.98 -7.82 -16.98
CA PHE A 151 -1.03 -7.94 -18.07
C PHE A 151 -1.24 -9.25 -18.82
N SER A 152 -1.31 -9.18 -20.15
CA SER A 152 -1.50 -10.34 -21.02
C SER A 152 -0.21 -11.15 -21.20
N SER A 153 0.95 -10.52 -21.08
CA SER A 153 2.26 -11.18 -21.23
C SER A 153 3.29 -10.71 -20.21
N GLU A 154 4.32 -11.53 -19.97
CA GLU A 154 5.48 -11.12 -19.15
C GLU A 154 6.29 -9.99 -19.81
N ALA A 155 6.25 -9.89 -21.14
CA ALA A 155 6.90 -8.81 -21.87
C ALA A 155 6.27 -7.45 -21.51
N ASP A 156 4.93 -7.39 -21.47
CA ASP A 156 4.20 -6.19 -21.08
C ASP A 156 4.48 -5.78 -19.64
N GLN A 157 4.62 -6.76 -18.74
CA GLN A 157 5.03 -6.51 -17.36
C GLN A 157 6.43 -5.90 -17.29
N LYS A 158 7.39 -6.42 -18.06
CA LYS A 158 8.75 -5.86 -18.11
C LYS A 158 8.78 -4.45 -18.69
N VAL A 159 8.00 -4.17 -19.73
CA VAL A 159 7.86 -2.81 -20.28
C VAL A 159 7.36 -1.87 -19.19
N PHE A 160 6.30 -2.25 -18.49
CA PHE A 160 5.75 -1.45 -17.40
C PHE A 160 6.75 -1.23 -16.25
N GLU A 161 7.39 -2.28 -15.75
CA GLU A 161 8.39 -2.14 -14.69
C GLU A 161 9.56 -1.24 -15.10
N ASN A 162 10.07 -1.40 -16.33
CA ASN A 162 11.18 -0.61 -16.84
C ASN A 162 10.82 0.87 -17.03
N THR A 163 9.55 1.19 -17.30
CA THR A 163 9.07 2.56 -17.40
C THR A 163 9.12 3.28 -16.05
N PHE A 164 8.77 2.60 -14.95
CA PHE A 164 8.65 3.23 -13.62
C PHE A 164 9.86 3.00 -12.70
N LYS A 165 10.83 2.15 -13.09
CA LYS A 165 12.11 1.95 -12.37
C LYS A 165 13.19 2.98 -12.73
N ARG A 166 12.98 3.79 -13.76
CA ARG A 166 13.89 4.89 -14.15
C ARG A 166 13.85 6.00 -13.12
#